data_AF-A0A968DPH2-F1
#
_entry.id   AF-A0A968DPH2-F1
#
_cell.length_a   1.000
_cell.length_b   1.000
_cell.length_c   1.000
_cell.angle_alpha   90.00
_cell.angle_beta   90.00
_cell.angle_gamma   90.00
#
_symmetry.space_group_name_H-M   'P 1'
#
loop_
_entity.id
_entity.type
_entity.pdbx_description
1 polymer ?
#
loop_
_entity_poly.entity_id
_entity_poly.type
_entity_poly.pdbx_seq_one_letter_code
_entity_poly.pdbx_strand_id
1 'polypeptide(L)'
;MNFKELQRIMPGLIGEMAADVTLDAESEMDEFVILSHEGDVFDGDIPRFVYYKSDHPDLLNHISVLVNEGFVSTVSDGSPPIYRMKKGFRSLLVSAQKP
;
A
#
# COMPACT_ATOMS: atom_id res chain seq x y z
N MET A 1 0.36 -16.78 2.47
CA MET A 1 0.24 -16.38 1.05
C MET A 1 1.57 -15.85 0.55
N ASN A 2 1.94 -16.14 -0.71
CA ASN A 2 3.13 -15.58 -1.34
C ASN A 2 2.81 -14.38 -2.25
N PHE A 3 3.84 -13.66 -2.68
CA PHE A 3 3.65 -12.44 -3.50
C PHE A 3 2.96 -12.68 -4.85
N LYS A 4 3.19 -13.82 -5.51
CA LYS A 4 2.51 -14.15 -6.78
C LYS A 4 1.00 -14.36 -6.58
N GLU A 5 0.62 -14.93 -5.43
CA GLU A 5 -0.78 -15.09 -5.09
C GLU A 5 -1.45 -13.73 -4.83
N LEU A 6 -0.76 -12.80 -4.15
CA LEU A 6 -1.23 -11.42 -3.97
C LEU A 6 -1.45 -10.73 -5.32
N GLN A 7 -0.46 -10.81 -6.22
CA GLN A 7 -0.58 -10.24 -7.57
C GLN A 7 -1.80 -10.78 -8.34
N ARG A 8 -2.22 -12.02 -8.07
CA ARG A 8 -3.39 -12.62 -8.72
C ARG A 8 -4.72 -12.16 -8.11
N ILE A 9 -4.80 -11.98 -6.78
CA ILE A 9 -6.06 -11.65 -6.11
C ILE A 9 -6.33 -10.15 -5.98
N MET A 10 -5.28 -9.33 -5.96
CA MET A 10 -5.36 -7.87 -5.85
C MET A 10 -4.43 -7.19 -6.88
N PRO A 11 -4.57 -7.51 -8.19
CA PRO A 11 -3.65 -7.03 -9.22
C PRO A 11 -3.61 -5.50 -9.33
N GLY A 12 -4.77 -4.84 -9.20
CA GLY A 12 -4.86 -3.37 -9.27
C GLY A 12 -4.06 -2.70 -8.17
N LEU A 13 -4.33 -3.08 -6.91
CA LEU A 13 -3.64 -2.52 -5.75
C LEU A 13 -2.13 -2.77 -5.78
N ILE A 14 -1.70 -3.99 -6.11
CA ILE A 14 -0.26 -4.31 -6.20
C ILE A 14 0.40 -3.55 -7.34
N GLY A 15 -0.30 -3.37 -8.46
CA GLY A 15 0.18 -2.58 -9.59
C GLY A 15 0.42 -1.11 -9.21
N GLU A 16 -0.54 -0.49 -8.53
CA GLU A 16 -0.46 0.89 -8.06
C GLU A 16 0.65 1.07 -7.02
N MET A 17 0.67 0.25 -5.97
CA MET A 17 1.73 0.26 -4.96
C MET A 17 3.13 0.09 -5.59
N ALA A 18 3.25 -0.76 -6.60
CA ALA A 18 4.51 -0.96 -7.29
C ALA A 18 4.92 0.24 -8.15
N ALA A 19 3.97 0.90 -8.81
CA ALA A 19 4.22 2.12 -9.57
C ALA A 19 4.69 3.24 -8.64
N ASP A 20 3.97 3.47 -7.53
CA ASP A 20 4.27 4.49 -6.53
C ASP A 20 5.66 4.32 -5.92
N VAL A 21 5.96 3.12 -5.44
CA VAL A 21 7.27 2.80 -4.85
C VAL A 21 8.40 2.95 -5.86
N THR A 22 8.14 2.69 -7.15
CA THR A 22 9.14 2.81 -8.21
C THR A 22 9.39 4.28 -8.58
N LEU A 23 8.34 5.10 -8.61
CA LEU A 23 8.46 6.55 -8.82
C LEU A 23 9.21 7.20 -7.66
N ASP A 24 9.02 6.69 -6.44
CA ASP A 24 9.66 7.16 -5.21
C ASP A 24 10.83 6.24 -4.77
N ALA A 25 11.58 5.68 -5.73
CA ALA A 25 12.61 4.68 -5.45
C ALA A 25 13.72 5.19 -4.50
N GLU A 26 14.07 6.48 -4.62
CA GLU A 26 15.12 7.14 -3.84
C GLU A 26 14.67 7.55 -2.41
N SER A 27 13.38 7.46 -2.12
CA SER A 27 12.80 7.82 -0.84
C SER A 27 12.64 6.61 0.08
N GLU A 28 12.69 6.86 1.38
CA GLU A 28 12.36 5.88 2.43
C GLU A 28 10.88 5.95 2.84
N MET A 29 10.03 6.58 2.00
CA MET A 29 8.60 6.60 2.24
C MET A 29 8.03 5.19 2.10
N ASP A 30 7.69 4.62 3.25
CA ASP A 30 7.15 3.27 3.36
C ASP A 30 5.72 3.29 3.93
N GLU A 31 5.23 4.46 4.33
CA GLU A 31 3.93 4.63 4.97
C GLU A 31 2.85 5.00 3.96
N PHE A 32 1.65 4.49 4.21
CA PHE A 32 0.47 4.83 3.44
C PHE A 32 -0.77 4.95 4.32
N VAL A 33 -1.72 5.75 3.86
CA VAL A 33 -3.02 5.98 4.49
C VAL A 33 -4.14 5.57 3.53
N ILE A 34 -5.27 5.13 4.10
CA ILE A 34 -6.46 4.77 3.33
C ILE A 34 -7.53 5.82 3.54
N LEU A 35 -7.95 6.47 2.45
CA LEU A 35 -9.03 7.45 2.44
C LEU A 35 -10.25 6.91 1.71
N SER A 36 -11.40 7.59 1.85
CA SER A 36 -12.64 7.09 1.26
C SER A 36 -12.73 7.46 -0.22
N HIS A 37 -12.44 8.71 -0.56
CA HIS A 37 -12.55 9.23 -1.93
C HIS A 37 -11.40 10.16 -2.27
N GLU A 38 -11.11 10.28 -3.56
CA GLU A 38 -10.23 11.31 -4.08
C GLU A 38 -10.74 12.70 -3.67
N GLY A 39 -9.84 13.53 -3.13
CA GLY A 39 -10.18 14.85 -2.57
C GLY A 39 -10.42 14.86 -1.06
N ASP A 40 -10.51 13.70 -0.39
CA ASP A 40 -10.43 13.64 1.07
C ASP A 40 -9.07 14.19 1.54
N VAL A 41 -9.08 15.10 2.52
CA VAL A 41 -7.87 15.71 3.06
C VAL A 41 -7.40 14.92 4.28
N PHE A 42 -6.16 14.48 4.25
CA PHE A 42 -5.45 13.94 5.41
C PHE A 42 -4.38 14.94 5.84
N ASP A 43 -4.58 15.55 7.01
CA ASP A 43 -3.57 16.42 7.62
C ASP A 43 -2.60 15.56 8.44
N GLY A 44 -1.36 15.45 7.98
CA GLY A 44 -0.34 14.63 8.61
C GLY A 44 1.05 15.22 8.44
N ASP A 45 1.87 15.14 9.49
CA ASP A 45 3.19 15.78 9.55
C ASP A 45 4.26 15.15 8.66
N ILE A 46 3.96 14.00 8.02
CA ILE A 46 4.93 13.20 7.26
C ILE A 46 4.28 12.79 5.93
N PRO A 47 5.01 12.89 4.80
CA PRO A 47 4.57 12.36 3.51
C PRO A 47 4.22 10.87 3.59
N ARG A 48 3.12 10.49 2.94
CA ARG A 48 2.62 9.11 2.86
C ARG A 48 2.01 8.87 1.49
N PHE A 49 2.05 7.63 1.02
CA PHE A 49 1.18 7.24 -0.09
C PHE A 49 -0.28 7.29 0.35
N VAL A 50 -1.17 7.54 -0.60
CA VAL A 50 -2.61 7.64 -0.33
C VAL A 50 -3.33 6.68 -1.27
N TYR A 51 -4.09 5.77 -0.69
CA TYR A 51 -4.93 4.83 -1.44
C TYR A 51 -6.40 5.07 -1.12
N TYR A 52 -7.24 5.08 -2.14
CA TYR A 52 -8.67 5.39 -2.00
C TYR A 52 -9.55 4.14 -2.10
N LYS A 53 -10.55 4.05 -1.24
CA LYS A 53 -11.58 2.99 -1.30
C LYS A 53 -12.42 3.08 -2.58
N SER A 54 -12.54 4.26 -3.18
CA SER A 54 -13.23 4.46 -4.46
C SER A 54 -12.56 3.73 -5.62
N ASP A 55 -11.24 3.56 -5.56
CA ASP A 55 -10.43 3.08 -6.69
C ASP A 55 -10.20 1.57 -6.60
N HIS A 56 -10.18 1.04 -5.38
CA HIS A 56 -10.03 -0.38 -5.09
C HIS A 56 -11.26 -0.88 -4.31
N PRO A 57 -12.21 -1.54 -4.99
CA PRO A 57 -13.21 -2.36 -4.30
C PRO A 57 -12.50 -3.33 -3.36
N ASP A 58 -12.98 -3.44 -2.12
CA ASP A 58 -12.38 -4.29 -1.09
C ASP A 58 -10.98 -3.87 -0.59
N LEU A 59 -10.56 -2.62 -0.79
CA LEU A 59 -9.24 -2.12 -0.33
C LEU A 59 -8.92 -2.53 1.12
N LEU A 60 -9.84 -2.30 2.05
CA LEU A 60 -9.62 -2.65 3.47
C LEU A 60 -9.41 -4.16 3.67
N ASN A 61 -10.12 -5.00 2.93
CA ASN A 61 -9.95 -6.45 2.99
C ASN A 61 -8.60 -6.85 2.42
N HIS A 62 -8.17 -6.26 1.30
CA HIS A 62 -6.84 -6.47 0.73
C HIS A 62 -5.73 -6.06 1.70
N ILE A 63 -5.85 -4.90 2.34
CA ILE A 63 -4.88 -4.45 3.34
C ILE A 63 -4.86 -5.38 4.56
N SER A 64 -6.02 -5.88 5.00
CA SER A 64 -6.08 -6.90 6.06
C SER A 64 -5.31 -8.17 5.68
N VAL A 65 -5.44 -8.64 4.43
CA VAL A 65 -4.64 -9.77 3.93
C VAL A 65 -3.15 -9.44 3.96
N LEU A 66 -2.73 -8.27 3.48
CA LEU A 66 -1.32 -7.85 3.50
C LEU A 66 -0.75 -7.76 4.92
N VAL A 67 -1.55 -7.31 5.88
CA VAL A 67 -1.16 -7.27 7.30
C VAL A 67 -1.03 -8.66 7.88
N ASN A 68 -2.04 -9.52 7.69
CA ASN A 68 -2.05 -10.89 8.21
C ASN A 68 -0.90 -11.74 7.65
N GLU A 69 -0.52 -11.48 6.40
CA GLU A 69 0.57 -12.17 5.71
C GLU A 69 1.94 -11.51 5.93
N GLY A 70 2.00 -10.43 6.71
CA GLY A 70 3.25 -9.80 7.14
C GLY A 70 3.95 -8.93 6.09
N PHE A 71 3.28 -8.60 4.98
CA PHE A 71 3.80 -7.67 3.96
C PHE A 71 3.70 -6.21 4.40
N VAL A 72 2.72 -5.91 5.25
CA VAL A 72 2.43 -4.59 5.80
C VAL A 72 2.27 -4.69 7.31
N SER A 73 2.53 -3.61 8.04
CA SER A 73 2.15 -3.48 9.46
C SER A 73 1.32 -2.24 9.70
N THR A 74 0.37 -2.33 10.63
CA THR A 74 -0.35 -1.16 11.15
C THR A 74 0.59 -0.28 11.97
N VAL A 75 0.63 1.01 11.65
CA VAL A 75 1.32 2.05 12.42
C VAL A 75 0.35 2.72 13.38
N SER A 76 -0.85 3.00 12.91
CA SER A 76 -1.95 3.59 13.69
C SER A 76 -3.28 3.00 13.23
N ASP A 77 -4.11 2.60 14.19
CA ASP A 77 -5.47 2.11 13.99
C ASP A 77 -6.54 3.23 14.06
N GLY A 78 -6.09 4.49 14.06
CA GLY A 78 -6.96 5.67 14.03
C GLY A 78 -7.80 5.82 12.75
N SER A 79 -8.47 6.95 12.63
CA SER A 79 -9.30 7.31 11.47
C SER A 79 -8.76 8.57 10.80
N PRO A 80 -8.06 8.47 9.65
CA PRO A 80 -7.83 7.26 8.86
C PRO A 80 -6.68 6.37 9.38
N PRO A 81 -6.71 5.06 9.09
CA PRO A 81 -5.66 4.13 9.52
C PRO A 81 -4.39 4.33 8.71
N ILE A 82 -3.24 4.17 9.39
CA ILE A 82 -1.91 4.31 8.79
C ILE A 82 -1.20 2.97 8.82
N TYR A 83 -0.59 2.63 7.70
CA TYR A 83 0.13 1.39 7.49
C TYR A 83 1.54 1.65 7.01
N ARG A 84 2.43 0.68 7.21
CA ARG A 84 3.80 0.70 6.73
C ARG A 84 4.14 -0.58 5.97
N MET A 85 4.62 -0.42 4.74
CA MET A 85 5.18 -1.50 3.94
C MET A 85 6.45 -2.04 4.58
N LYS A 86 6.58 -3.36 4.67
CA LYS A 86 7.84 -3.98 5.12
C LYS A 86 8.87 -3.89 4.00
N LYS A 87 10.15 -3.72 4.36
CA LYS A 87 11.27 -3.65 3.41
C LYS A 87 11.25 -4.79 2.37
N GLY A 88 10.98 -6.02 2.81
CA GLY A 88 10.89 -7.18 1.92
C GLY A 88 9.75 -7.06 0.90
N PHE A 89 8.60 -6.51 1.30
CA PHE A 89 7.48 -6.24 0.40
C PHE A 89 7.83 -5.14 -0.61
N ARG A 90 8.45 -4.04 -0.15
CA ARG A 90 8.94 -2.96 -1.02
C ARG A 90 9.89 -3.48 -2.11
N SER A 91 10.83 -4.35 -1.73
CA SER A 91 11.76 -4.98 -2.70
C SER A 91 11.04 -5.85 -3.74
N LEU A 92 9.96 -6.54 -3.34
CA LEU A 92 9.14 -7.33 -4.25
C LEU A 92 8.36 -6.45 -5.24
N LEU A 93 7.80 -5.33 -4.75
CA LEU A 93 7.09 -4.35 -5.57
C LEU A 93 8.00 -3.74 -6.66
N VAL A 94 9.19 -3.29 -6.29
CA VAL A 94 10.18 -2.75 -7.25
C VAL A 94 10.61 -3.81 -8.27
N SER A 95 10.76 -5.06 -7.85
CA SER A 95 11.17 -6.15 -8.74
C SER A 95 10.08 -6.54 -9.73
N ALA A 96 8.81 -6.32 -9.40
CA ALA A 96 7.67 -6.67 -10.24
C ALA A 96 7.51 -5.75 -11.47
N GLN A 97 8.11 -4.56 -11.45
CA GLN A 97 8.04 -3.59 -12.55
C GLN A 97 9.22 -3.71 -13.54
N LYS A 98 10.19 -4.58 -13.27
CA LYS A 98 11.27 -4.85 -14.22
C LYS A 98 10.78 -5.87 -15.27
N PRO A 99 10.89 -5.57 -16.58
CA PRO A 99 10.47 -6.46 -17.65
C PRO A 99 11.28 -7.76 -17.69
#